data_AF-A0A2C9M7Y6-F1
#
_entry.id   AF-A0A2C9M7Y6-F1
#
_cell.length_a   1.000
_cell.length_b   1.000
_cell.length_c   1.000
_cell.angle_alpha   90.00
_cell.angle_beta   90.00
_cell.angle_gamma   90.00
#
_symmetry.space_group_name_H-M   'P 1'
#
loop_
_entity.id
_entity.type
_entity.pdbx_description
1 polymer ?
#
loop_
_entity_poly.entity_id
_entity_poly.type
_entity_poly.pdbx_seq_one_letter_code
_entity_poly.pdbx_strand_id
1 'polypeptide(L)'
;MIIFIILLKILDVVLSIFAFATTTSHKSSTTFSILCANATQPEDRTFYYSYPYDLESECFKLCDTDAKQFCLLSGSKSSAEFYVFVGVIVFLYCLAALVLYIFFDDLYRRNTRLVIVDFIISVVLTLLWIIASSAWAAGVSDVKTYTDPEEGGIFGTDQCQKDLCKVKSLGNFASLNVSLIFGFLNFGVWIGNLWFIYKETPWFKLTSKPPTEPDQHSPISGNNY
;
A
#
# COMPACT_ATOMS: atom_id res chain seq x y z
N MET A 1 9.96 -26.41 -0.89
CA MET A 1 9.79 -25.26 0.02
C MET A 1 10.29 -23.97 -0.61
N ILE A 2 11.59 -23.85 -0.94
CA ILE A 2 12.16 -22.64 -1.59
C ILE A 2 11.45 -22.22 -2.90
N ILE A 3 11.05 -23.17 -3.77
CA ILE A 3 10.27 -22.85 -4.98
C ILE A 3 8.98 -22.08 -4.64
N PHE A 4 8.27 -22.44 -3.58
CA PHE A 4 7.08 -21.72 -3.15
C PHE A 4 7.40 -20.31 -2.64
N ILE A 5 8.53 -20.14 -1.94
CA ILE A 5 9.00 -18.82 -1.49
C ILE A 5 9.31 -17.94 -2.72
N ILE A 6 9.98 -18.48 -3.74
CA ILE A 6 10.24 -17.78 -5.00
C ILE A 6 8.94 -17.34 -5.67
N LEU A 7 7.96 -18.24 -5.81
CA LEU A 7 6.66 -17.93 -6.41
C LEU A 7 5.93 -16.81 -5.65
N LEU A 8 5.92 -16.87 -4.32
CA LEU A 8 5.31 -15.82 -3.50
C LEU A 8 6.05 -14.48 -3.64
N LYS A 9 7.39 -14.47 -3.70
CA LYS A 9 8.16 -13.24 -3.95
C LYS A 9 7.90 -12.64 -5.33
N ILE A 10 7.73 -13.47 -6.36
CA ILE A 10 7.34 -12.99 -7.69
C ILE A 10 5.95 -12.34 -7.63
N LEU A 11 5.01 -12.96 -6.93
CA LEU A 11 3.68 -12.40 -6.73
C LEU A 11 3.74 -11.07 -5.96
N ASP A 12 4.54 -10.98 -4.89
CA ASP A 12 4.77 -9.75 -4.12
C ASP A 12 5.34 -8.62 -5.01
N VAL A 13 6.27 -8.93 -5.93
CA VAL A 13 6.81 -7.98 -6.90
C VAL A 13 5.72 -7.46 -7.83
N VAL A 14 4.93 -8.36 -8.40
CA VAL A 14 3.87 -7.97 -9.35
C VAL A 14 2.80 -7.10 -8.66
N LEU A 15 2.35 -7.53 -7.48
CA LEU A 15 1.31 -6.81 -6.73
C LEU A 15 1.80 -5.46 -6.19
N SER A 16 3.06 -5.38 -5.74
CA SER A 16 3.63 -4.10 -5.30
C SER A 16 3.71 -3.09 -6.45
N ILE A 17 4.12 -3.52 -7.65
CA ILE A 17 4.11 -2.68 -8.85
C ILE A 17 2.71 -2.16 -9.14
N PHE A 18 1.71 -3.04 -9.19
CA PHE A 18 0.33 -2.62 -9.44
C PHE A 18 -0.19 -1.66 -8.37
N ALA A 19 0.13 -1.90 -7.10
CA ALA A 19 -0.24 -1.02 -5.99
C ALA A 19 0.29 0.41 -6.18
N PHE A 20 1.62 0.62 -6.26
CA PHE A 20 2.14 1.98 -6.36
C PHE A 20 1.90 2.61 -7.74
N ALA A 21 1.93 1.83 -8.83
CA ALA A 21 1.73 2.38 -10.18
C ALA A 21 0.29 2.86 -10.41
N THR A 22 -0.71 2.17 -9.84
CA THR A 22 -2.12 2.61 -9.93
C THR A 22 -2.40 3.85 -9.09
N THR A 23 -1.70 4.03 -7.97
CA THR A 23 -1.72 5.27 -7.18
C THR A 23 -1.07 6.44 -7.93
N THR A 24 0.10 6.26 -8.55
CA THR A 24 0.82 7.36 -9.21
C THR A 24 0.24 7.74 -10.58
N SER A 25 -0.36 6.78 -11.29
CA SER A 25 -0.88 7.00 -12.65
C SER A 25 -2.30 7.57 -12.68
N HIS A 26 -2.96 7.62 -11.53
CA HIS A 26 -4.33 8.12 -11.44
C HIS A 26 -4.38 9.64 -11.60
N LYS A 27 -5.27 10.07 -12.49
CA LYS A 27 -5.62 11.47 -12.71
C LYS A 27 -7.14 11.53 -12.76
N SER A 28 -7.72 12.46 -12.02
CA SER A 28 -9.14 12.72 -12.12
C SER A 28 -9.44 14.20 -11.98
N SER A 29 -10.68 14.53 -12.30
CA SER A 29 -11.17 15.89 -12.24
C SER A 29 -12.63 15.87 -11.82
N THR A 30 -12.99 16.81 -10.96
CA THR A 30 -14.38 17.07 -10.60
C THR A 30 -14.80 18.38 -11.23
N THR A 31 -15.97 18.38 -11.86
CA THR A 31 -16.56 19.57 -12.48
C THR A 31 -17.88 19.88 -11.80
N PHE A 32 -18.02 21.11 -11.34
CA PHE A 32 -19.25 21.64 -10.78
C PHE A 32 -19.62 22.96 -11.45
N SER A 33 -20.91 23.23 -11.49
CA SER A 33 -21.47 24.47 -12.05
C SER A 33 -21.89 25.39 -10.91
N ILE A 34 -21.56 26.67 -11.03
CA ILE A 34 -21.89 27.71 -10.07
C ILE A 34 -22.68 28.83 -10.73
N LEU A 35 -23.70 29.32 -10.04
CA LEU A 35 -24.44 30.52 -10.44
C LEU A 35 -24.10 31.67 -9.49
N CYS A 36 -23.16 32.52 -9.88
CA CYS A 36 -22.81 33.71 -9.10
C CYS A 36 -23.94 34.76 -9.16
N ALA A 37 -24.14 35.54 -8.09
CA ALA A 37 -25.22 36.52 -7.98
C ALA A 37 -25.27 37.57 -9.12
N ASN A 38 -24.14 37.83 -9.78
CA ASN A 38 -24.01 38.76 -10.90
C ASN A 38 -24.01 38.09 -12.28
N ALA A 39 -24.14 36.76 -12.36
CA ALA A 39 -24.06 36.00 -13.60
C ALA A 39 -25.45 35.48 -14.03
N THR A 40 -25.80 35.69 -15.30
CA THR A 40 -27.06 35.21 -15.90
C THR A 40 -26.98 33.75 -16.38
N GLN A 41 -25.79 33.18 -16.47
CA GLN A 41 -25.55 31.79 -16.86
C GLN A 41 -24.63 31.10 -15.86
N PRO A 42 -24.83 29.80 -15.60
CA PRO A 42 -23.95 29.03 -14.74
C PRO A 42 -22.56 28.88 -15.38
N GLU A 43 -21.52 29.08 -14.58
CA GLU A 43 -20.13 28.89 -14.99
C GLU A 43 -19.64 27.53 -14.48
N ASP A 44 -18.95 26.78 -15.34
CA ASP A 44 -18.38 25.49 -14.98
C ASP A 44 -16.96 25.68 -14.43
N ARG A 45 -16.69 25.17 -13.23
CA ARG A 45 -15.37 25.10 -12.63
C ARG A 45 -14.93 23.65 -12.54
N THR A 46 -13.72 23.39 -13.04
CA THR A 46 -13.09 22.06 -13.00
C THR A 46 -11.78 22.19 -12.27
N PHE A 47 -11.56 21.32 -11.27
CA PHE A 47 -10.25 21.16 -10.65
C PHE A 47 -9.73 19.75 -10.92
N TYR A 48 -8.42 19.65 -11.09
CA TYR A 48 -7.72 18.41 -11.39
C TYR A 48 -6.97 17.96 -10.15
N TYR A 49 -7.01 16.66 -9.88
CA TYR A 49 -6.23 16.06 -8.81
C TYR A 49 -5.53 14.80 -9.30
N SER A 50 -4.26 14.72 -8.97
CA SER A 50 -3.35 13.62 -9.30
C SER A 50 -2.38 13.43 -8.15
N TYR A 51 -1.62 12.34 -8.16
CA TYR A 51 -0.49 12.16 -7.26
C TYR A 51 0.41 13.41 -7.26
N PRO A 52 0.78 13.97 -6.09
CA PRO A 52 0.68 13.36 -4.76
C PRO A 52 -0.62 13.68 -3.98
N TYR A 53 -1.69 14.21 -4.59
CA TYR A 53 -2.95 14.56 -3.92
C TYR A 53 -2.81 15.67 -2.87
N ASP A 54 -2.06 16.71 -3.23
CA ASP A 54 -1.82 17.94 -2.45
C ASP A 54 -2.99 18.93 -2.60
N LEU A 55 -4.18 18.53 -2.12
CA LEU A 55 -5.42 19.30 -2.27
C LEU A 55 -5.39 20.63 -1.51
N GLU A 56 -4.67 20.71 -0.39
CA GLU A 56 -4.59 21.91 0.46
C GLU A 56 -3.94 23.10 -0.27
N SER A 57 -3.01 22.82 -1.17
CA SER A 57 -2.30 23.85 -1.94
C SER A 57 -3.11 24.46 -3.09
N GLU A 58 -4.22 23.83 -3.48
CA GLU A 58 -5.09 24.26 -4.58
C GLU A 58 -6.21 25.17 -4.05
N CYS A 59 -5.97 26.47 -4.12
CA CYS A 59 -6.95 27.48 -3.77
C CYS A 59 -7.56 28.09 -5.04
N PHE A 60 -8.88 28.07 -5.15
CA PHE A 60 -9.59 28.68 -6.26
C PHE A 60 -10.60 29.72 -5.78
N LYS A 61 -10.91 30.68 -6.65
CA LYS A 61 -12.00 31.63 -6.42
C LYS A 61 -13.30 31.00 -6.92
N LEU A 62 -14.34 31.09 -6.11
CA LEU A 62 -15.69 30.66 -6.51
C LEU A 62 -16.25 31.64 -7.53
N CYS A 63 -16.35 32.93 -7.20
CA CYS A 63 -16.76 33.99 -8.14
C CYS A 63 -15.64 35.03 -8.34
N ASP A 64 -15.50 35.58 -9.56
CA ASP A 64 -14.44 36.56 -9.91
C ASP A 64 -14.53 37.87 -9.11
N THR A 65 -15.72 38.19 -8.60
CA THR A 65 -15.99 39.37 -7.79
C THR A 65 -15.46 39.27 -6.36
N ASP A 66 -14.95 38.11 -5.94
CA ASP A 66 -14.57 37.87 -4.54
C ASP A 66 -13.08 37.91 -4.26
N ALA A 67 -12.78 38.45 -3.07
CA ALA A 67 -11.44 38.50 -2.50
C ALA A 67 -11.06 37.22 -1.73
N LYS A 68 -12.05 36.39 -1.36
CA LYS A 68 -11.82 35.16 -0.59
C LYS A 68 -11.54 33.99 -1.53
N GLN A 69 -10.38 33.37 -1.36
CA GLN A 69 -10.02 32.12 -2.00
C GLN A 69 -10.54 30.96 -1.15
N PHE A 70 -11.16 29.97 -1.78
CA PHE A 70 -11.53 28.72 -1.14
C PHE A 70 -10.41 27.71 -1.41
N CYS A 71 -9.81 27.20 -0.34
CA CYS A 71 -8.82 26.13 -0.40
C CYS A 71 -9.46 24.85 0.13
N LEU A 72 -9.10 23.69 -0.42
CA LEU A 72 -9.62 22.42 0.06
C LEU A 72 -9.06 22.12 1.46
N LEU A 73 -9.91 21.62 2.36
CA LEU A 73 -9.59 21.54 3.80
C LEU A 73 -8.45 20.59 4.15
N SER A 74 -8.24 19.51 3.39
CA SER A 74 -7.19 18.53 3.68
C SER A 74 -6.76 17.77 2.43
N GLY A 75 -5.46 17.66 2.23
CA GLY A 75 -4.85 16.77 1.23
C GLY A 75 -4.40 15.44 1.83
N SER A 76 -4.15 14.45 0.98
CA SER A 76 -3.65 13.12 1.39
C SER A 76 -2.23 12.84 0.90
N LYS A 77 -1.45 13.92 0.74
CA LYS A 77 -0.06 13.92 0.26
C LYS A 77 0.84 12.97 1.03
N SER A 78 0.93 13.17 2.34
CA SER A 78 1.81 12.36 3.18
C SER A 78 1.46 10.87 3.12
N SER A 79 0.16 10.52 3.07
CA SER A 79 -0.29 9.13 3.01
C SER A 79 0.05 8.48 1.66
N ALA A 80 -0.17 9.20 0.55
CA ALA A 80 0.15 8.72 -0.79
C ALA A 80 1.66 8.51 -0.97
N GLU A 81 2.47 9.49 -0.56
CA GLU A 81 3.94 9.42 -0.65
C GLU A 81 4.51 8.30 0.21
N PHE A 82 4.00 8.13 1.44
CA PHE A 82 4.42 7.05 2.32
C PHE A 82 4.10 5.67 1.72
N TYR A 83 2.91 5.50 1.14
CA TYR A 83 2.52 4.26 0.48
C TYR A 83 3.38 3.91 -0.73
N VAL A 84 3.65 4.89 -1.60
CA VAL A 84 4.53 4.68 -2.77
C VAL A 84 5.96 4.40 -2.32
N PHE A 85 6.47 5.10 -1.31
CA PHE A 85 7.81 4.87 -0.77
C PHE A 85 7.99 3.44 -0.24
N VAL A 86 7.07 2.98 0.62
CA VAL A 86 7.08 1.60 1.13
C VAL A 86 6.91 0.60 -0.01
N GLY A 87 6.06 0.94 -0.99
CA GLY A 87 5.89 0.29 -2.29
C GLY A 87 7.22 -0.07 -2.96
N VAL A 88 8.03 0.95 -3.22
CA VAL A 88 9.31 0.84 -3.93
C VAL A 88 10.34 0.06 -3.11
N ILE A 89 10.41 0.29 -1.78
CA ILE A 89 11.33 -0.45 -0.91
C ILE A 89 11.03 -1.95 -0.90
N VAL A 90 9.75 -2.32 -0.80
CA VAL A 90 9.31 -3.72 -0.86
C VAL A 90 9.64 -4.35 -2.22
N PHE A 91 9.37 -3.63 -3.32
CA PHE A 91 9.72 -4.08 -4.66
C PHE A 91 11.22 -4.38 -4.80
N LEU A 92 12.09 -3.45 -4.39
CA LEU A 92 13.54 -3.60 -4.47
C LEU A 92 14.04 -4.76 -3.60
N TYR A 93 13.49 -4.91 -2.39
CA TYR A 93 13.84 -6.02 -1.51
C TYR A 93 13.44 -7.37 -2.11
N CYS A 94 12.21 -7.52 -2.62
CA CYS A 94 11.77 -8.78 -3.22
C CYS A 94 12.59 -9.14 -4.46
N LEU A 95 13.01 -8.14 -5.26
CA LEU A 95 13.90 -8.35 -6.39
C LEU A 95 15.30 -8.83 -5.96
N ALA A 96 15.88 -8.21 -4.92
CA ALA A 96 17.15 -8.65 -4.36
C ALA A 96 17.08 -10.07 -3.75
N ALA A 97 16.01 -10.38 -3.02
CA ALA A 97 15.76 -11.71 -2.46
C ALA A 97 15.59 -12.77 -3.56
N LEU A 98 14.91 -12.44 -4.66
CA LEU A 98 14.78 -13.32 -5.82
C LEU A 98 16.14 -13.67 -6.44
N VAL A 99 17.02 -12.68 -6.62
CA VAL A 99 18.39 -12.94 -7.12
C VAL A 99 19.13 -13.89 -6.17
N LEU A 100 19.03 -13.68 -4.85
CA LEU A 100 19.65 -14.56 -3.87
C LEU A 100 19.11 -15.99 -3.93
N TYR A 101 17.79 -16.19 -4.04
CA TYR A 101 17.21 -17.52 -4.09
C TYR A 101 17.50 -18.27 -5.41
N ILE A 102 17.60 -17.56 -6.54
CA ILE A 102 17.83 -18.20 -7.84
C ILE A 102 19.31 -18.51 -8.06
N PHE A 103 20.21 -17.57 -7.80
CA PHE A 103 21.63 -17.71 -8.14
C PHE A 103 22.50 -18.23 -6.98
N PHE A 104 22.04 -18.06 -5.73
CA PHE A 104 22.83 -18.35 -4.53
C PHE A 104 22.10 -19.28 -3.54
N ASP A 105 21.31 -20.25 -4.05
CA ASP A 105 20.54 -21.20 -3.21
C ASP A 105 21.43 -21.96 -2.21
N ASP A 106 22.58 -22.46 -2.66
CA ASP A 106 23.53 -23.20 -1.82
C ASP A 106 24.06 -22.34 -0.65
N LEU A 107 24.30 -21.05 -0.89
CA LEU A 107 24.75 -20.10 0.12
C LEU A 107 23.62 -19.78 1.11
N TYR A 108 22.40 -19.57 0.60
CA TYR A 108 21.22 -19.27 1.41
C TYR A 108 20.90 -20.43 2.37
N ARG A 109 20.94 -21.68 1.89
CA ARG A 109 20.71 -22.88 2.70
C ARG A 109 21.78 -23.14 3.74
N ARG A 110 23.05 -22.90 3.38
CA ARG A 110 24.19 -23.17 4.28
C ARG A 110 24.32 -22.11 5.37
N ASN A 111 24.03 -20.86 5.06
CA ASN A 111 24.22 -19.75 5.98
C ASN A 111 22.93 -19.41 6.73
N THR A 112 22.77 -20.03 7.89
CA THR A 112 21.65 -19.78 8.82
C THR A 112 21.41 -18.29 9.14
N ARG A 113 22.47 -17.46 9.14
CA ARG A 113 22.32 -16.02 9.40
C ARG A 113 21.52 -15.32 8.29
N LEU A 114 21.67 -15.73 7.02
CA LEU A 114 20.92 -15.14 5.91
C LEU A 114 19.43 -15.42 6.05
N VAL A 115 19.06 -16.64 6.44
CA VAL A 115 17.65 -17.02 6.68
C VAL A 115 17.03 -16.19 7.82
N ILE A 116 17.79 -15.94 8.90
CA ILE A 116 17.31 -15.12 10.04
C ILE A 116 17.16 -13.65 9.64
N VAL A 117 18.15 -13.10 8.94
CA VAL A 117 18.10 -11.70 8.48
C VAL A 117 16.94 -11.49 7.51
N ASP A 118 16.77 -12.41 6.56
CA ASP A 118 15.69 -12.38 5.59
C ASP A 118 14.31 -12.45 6.26
N PHE A 119 14.16 -13.29 7.29
CA PHE A 119 12.95 -13.35 8.10
C PHE A 119 12.66 -12.03 8.82
N ILE A 120 13.65 -11.44 9.50
CA ILE A 120 13.48 -10.18 10.25
C ILE A 120 13.09 -9.04 9.31
N ILE A 121 13.81 -8.89 8.17
CA ILE A 121 13.50 -7.86 7.18
C ILE A 121 12.08 -8.08 6.63
N SER A 122 11.72 -9.32 6.31
CA SER A 122 10.38 -9.66 5.84
C SER A 122 9.29 -9.27 6.85
N VAL A 123 9.51 -9.48 8.15
CA VAL A 123 8.56 -9.09 9.20
C VAL A 123 8.40 -7.57 9.25
N VAL A 124 9.51 -6.84 9.27
CA VAL A 124 9.49 -5.36 9.31
C VAL A 124 8.79 -4.79 8.08
N LEU A 125 9.09 -5.31 6.89
CA LEU A 125 8.45 -4.86 5.65
C LEU A 125 6.97 -5.20 5.60
N THR A 126 6.56 -6.35 6.13
CA THR A 126 5.14 -6.71 6.23
C THR A 126 4.38 -5.73 7.13
N LEU A 127 4.96 -5.36 8.27
CA LEU A 127 4.38 -4.37 9.18
C LEU A 127 4.32 -2.97 8.57
N LEU A 128 5.40 -2.53 7.92
CA LEU A 128 5.40 -1.25 7.22
C LEU A 128 4.37 -1.23 6.08
N TRP A 129 4.23 -2.33 5.34
CA TRP A 129 3.28 -2.44 4.24
C TRP A 129 1.83 -2.30 4.71
N ILE A 130 1.45 -2.97 5.80
CA ILE A 130 0.08 -2.87 6.32
C ILE A 130 -0.21 -1.46 6.86
N ILE A 131 0.73 -0.85 7.59
CA ILE A 131 0.59 0.53 8.08
C ILE A 131 0.41 1.48 6.90
N ALA A 132 1.24 1.35 5.87
CA ALA A 132 1.17 2.18 4.68
C ALA A 132 -0.13 1.97 3.89
N SER A 133 -0.59 0.72 3.75
CA SER A 133 -1.85 0.40 3.08
C SER A 133 -3.06 0.96 3.83
N SER A 134 -3.05 0.91 5.16
CA SER A 134 -4.09 1.51 6.01
C SER A 134 -4.08 3.04 5.96
N ALA A 135 -2.90 3.66 6.02
CA ALA A 135 -2.75 5.11 5.87
C ALA A 135 -3.25 5.58 4.50
N TRP A 136 -2.95 4.81 3.44
CA TRP A 136 -3.45 5.12 2.11
C TRP A 136 -4.95 4.90 1.98
N ALA A 137 -5.52 3.84 2.58
CA ALA A 137 -6.97 3.64 2.60
C ALA A 137 -7.72 4.82 3.23
N ALA A 138 -7.21 5.36 4.35
CA ALA A 138 -7.72 6.59 4.96
C ALA A 138 -7.55 7.78 4.01
N GLY A 139 -6.36 7.95 3.41
CA GLY A 139 -6.11 9.03 2.45
C GLY A 139 -7.02 8.99 1.21
N VAL A 140 -7.34 7.80 0.69
CA VAL A 140 -8.30 7.67 -0.42
C VAL A 140 -9.71 8.09 0.02
N SER A 141 -10.09 7.82 1.27
CA SER A 141 -11.36 8.30 1.82
C SER A 141 -11.39 9.82 1.91
N ASP A 142 -10.33 10.42 2.43
CA ASP A 142 -10.18 11.88 2.53
C ASP A 142 -10.24 12.52 1.13
N VAL A 143 -9.49 11.99 0.15
CA VAL A 143 -9.55 12.46 -1.23
C VAL A 143 -10.97 12.42 -1.77
N LYS A 144 -11.74 11.35 -1.55
CA LYS A 144 -13.13 11.28 -2.02
C LYS A 144 -14.03 12.32 -1.36
N THR A 145 -13.96 12.44 -0.03
CA THR A 145 -14.80 13.37 0.73
C THR A 145 -14.48 14.83 0.41
N TYR A 146 -13.20 15.21 0.34
CA TYR A 146 -12.81 16.59 0.06
C TYR A 146 -12.90 16.99 -1.41
N THR A 147 -12.91 16.03 -2.35
CA THR A 147 -13.13 16.32 -3.78
C THR A 147 -14.60 16.24 -4.20
N ASP A 148 -15.49 15.83 -3.30
CA ASP A 148 -16.94 15.95 -3.48
C ASP A 148 -17.40 17.38 -3.15
N PRO A 149 -18.07 18.10 -4.06
CA PRO A 149 -18.53 19.47 -3.79
C PRO A 149 -19.60 19.59 -2.70
N GLU A 150 -20.39 18.53 -2.46
CA GLU A 150 -21.41 18.50 -1.41
C GLU A 150 -20.80 18.16 -0.04
N GLU A 151 -19.98 17.11 0.03
CA GLU A 151 -19.36 16.68 1.30
C GLU A 151 -18.13 17.50 1.68
N GLY A 152 -17.37 18.01 0.70
CA GLY A 152 -16.14 18.78 0.88
C GLY A 152 -16.36 20.23 1.32
N GLY A 153 -17.60 20.62 1.63
CA GLY A 153 -17.93 21.93 2.18
C GLY A 153 -18.01 23.07 1.16
N ILE A 154 -17.81 22.79 -0.13
CA ILE A 154 -17.91 23.80 -1.20
C ILE A 154 -19.36 24.35 -1.26
N PHE A 155 -20.36 23.45 -1.20
CA PHE A 155 -21.79 23.80 -1.23
C PHE A 155 -22.38 24.26 0.11
N GLY A 156 -21.54 24.40 1.14
CA GLY A 156 -21.89 24.94 2.45
C GLY A 156 -21.49 26.40 2.63
N THR A 157 -20.86 27.01 1.63
CA THR A 157 -20.41 28.41 1.68
C THR A 157 -21.55 29.37 1.33
N ASP A 158 -21.49 30.60 1.86
CA ASP A 158 -22.48 31.67 1.60
C ASP A 158 -22.70 31.95 0.10
N GLN A 159 -21.76 31.54 -0.75
CA GLN A 159 -21.73 31.80 -2.19
C GLN A 159 -22.30 30.67 -3.04
N CYS A 160 -22.51 29.50 -2.43
CA CYS A 160 -22.77 28.27 -3.15
C CYS A 160 -23.74 27.42 -2.33
N GLN A 161 -24.98 27.89 -2.16
CA GLN A 161 -26.04 27.09 -1.54
C GLN A 161 -26.56 26.02 -2.52
N LYS A 162 -27.18 24.96 -1.98
CA LYS A 162 -27.67 23.78 -2.73
C LYS A 162 -28.48 24.06 -4.00
N ASP A 163 -29.11 25.23 -4.11
CA ASP A 163 -29.91 25.63 -5.28
C ASP A 163 -29.10 26.39 -6.36
N LEU A 164 -27.97 26.99 -5.99
CA LEU A 164 -27.10 27.80 -6.86
C LEU A 164 -25.94 27.01 -7.47
N CYS A 165 -25.61 25.85 -6.88
CA CYS A 165 -24.50 25.03 -7.31
C CYS A 165 -24.93 23.60 -7.58
N LYS A 166 -24.50 23.05 -8.72
CA LYS A 166 -24.84 21.68 -9.13
C LYS A 166 -23.60 20.93 -9.58
N VAL A 167 -23.43 19.72 -9.06
CA VAL A 167 -22.40 18.79 -9.52
C VAL A 167 -22.73 18.35 -10.95
N LYS A 168 -21.76 18.49 -11.86
CA LYS A 168 -21.91 18.08 -13.27
C LYS A 168 -21.21 16.75 -13.53
N SER A 169 -20.01 16.58 -12.98
CA SER A 169 -19.26 15.34 -13.07
C SER A 169 -18.39 15.16 -11.83
N LEU A 170 -18.52 14.01 -11.17
CA LEU A 170 -17.59 13.57 -10.13
C LEU A 170 -16.40 12.86 -10.78
N GLY A 171 -15.24 12.94 -10.14
CA GLY A 171 -14.08 12.19 -10.61
C GLY A 171 -14.22 10.68 -10.43
N ASN A 172 -13.47 9.94 -11.24
CA ASN A 172 -13.44 8.48 -11.20
C ASN A 172 -12.36 8.00 -10.22
N PHE A 173 -12.77 7.34 -9.15
CA PHE A 173 -11.88 6.78 -8.11
C PHE A 173 -11.61 5.27 -8.27
N ALA A 174 -11.97 4.66 -9.41
CA ALA A 174 -11.78 3.23 -9.64
C ALA A 174 -10.31 2.80 -9.49
N SER A 175 -9.36 3.53 -10.09
CA SER A 175 -7.93 3.23 -9.96
C SER A 175 -7.45 3.27 -8.51
N LEU A 176 -7.94 4.25 -7.74
CA LEU A 176 -7.63 4.39 -6.32
C LEU A 176 -8.16 3.20 -5.52
N ASN A 177 -9.40 2.78 -5.75
CA ASN A 177 -9.96 1.59 -5.11
C ASN A 177 -9.19 0.31 -5.49
N VAL A 178 -8.80 0.18 -6.76
CA VAL A 178 -7.98 -0.93 -7.23
C VAL A 178 -6.61 -0.95 -6.54
N SER A 179 -5.99 0.21 -6.33
CA SER A 179 -4.73 0.31 -5.56
C SER A 179 -4.87 -0.26 -4.14
N LEU A 180 -6.01 0.01 -3.47
CA LEU A 180 -6.28 -0.53 -2.13
C LEU A 180 -6.45 -2.04 -2.14
N ILE A 181 -7.18 -2.58 -3.12
CA ILE A 181 -7.36 -4.03 -3.28
C ILE A 181 -6.02 -4.72 -3.46
N PHE A 182 -5.16 -4.20 -4.36
CA PHE A 182 -3.82 -4.75 -4.55
C PHE A 182 -2.95 -4.60 -3.30
N GLY A 183 -3.06 -3.48 -2.57
CA GLY A 183 -2.37 -3.27 -1.30
C GLY A 183 -2.69 -4.34 -0.26
N PHE A 184 -3.97 -4.59 0.01
CA PHE A 184 -4.38 -5.59 1.00
C PHE A 184 -4.17 -7.03 0.52
N LEU A 185 -4.31 -7.31 -0.78
CA LEU A 185 -3.99 -8.62 -1.34
C LEU A 185 -2.50 -8.93 -1.18
N ASN A 186 -1.62 -7.95 -1.44
CA ASN A 186 -0.18 -8.09 -1.25
C ASN A 186 0.18 -8.42 0.21
N PHE A 187 -0.52 -7.82 1.18
CA PHE A 187 -0.34 -8.17 2.59
C PHE A 187 -0.65 -9.65 2.89
N GLY A 188 -1.71 -10.20 2.27
CA GLY A 188 -2.03 -11.63 2.39
C GLY A 188 -0.91 -12.53 1.85
N VAL A 189 -0.30 -12.14 0.72
CA VAL A 189 0.86 -12.87 0.15
C VAL A 189 2.06 -12.80 1.09
N TRP A 190 2.34 -11.64 1.68
CA TRP A 190 3.39 -11.46 2.69
C TRP A 190 3.21 -12.34 3.92
N ILE A 191 1.99 -12.51 4.43
CA ILE A 191 1.71 -13.45 5.54
C ILE A 191 2.07 -14.88 5.13
N GLY A 192 1.66 -15.31 3.93
CA GLY A 192 2.01 -16.61 3.40
C GLY A 192 3.53 -16.79 3.27
N ASN A 193 4.21 -15.77 2.75
CA ASN A 193 5.66 -15.74 2.58
C ASN A 193 6.39 -15.90 3.92
N LEU A 194 5.98 -15.11 4.94
CA LEU A 194 6.51 -15.19 6.30
C LEU A 194 6.35 -16.57 6.93
N TRP A 195 5.21 -17.23 6.71
CA TRP A 195 4.99 -18.59 7.20
C TRP A 195 6.02 -19.57 6.62
N PHE A 196 6.30 -19.51 5.32
CA PHE A 196 7.28 -20.40 4.68
C PHE A 196 8.72 -20.07 5.10
N ILE A 197 9.08 -18.79 5.19
CA ILE A 197 10.41 -18.39 5.70
C ILE A 197 10.58 -18.83 7.16
N TYR A 198 9.54 -18.69 8.00
CA TYR A 198 9.56 -19.12 9.39
C TYR A 198 9.88 -20.62 9.52
N LYS A 199 9.31 -21.47 8.67
CA LYS A 199 9.63 -22.92 8.64
C LYS A 199 11.09 -23.21 8.27
N GLU A 200 11.75 -22.32 7.55
CA GLU A 200 13.17 -22.46 7.21
C GLU A 200 14.10 -22.05 8.36
N THR A 201 13.60 -21.31 9.36
CA THR A 201 14.40 -20.87 10.50
C THR A 201 14.89 -22.05 11.36
N PRO A 202 16.07 -21.94 12.00
CA PRO A 202 16.62 -22.99 12.86
C PRO A 202 15.73 -23.31 14.05
N TRP A 203 15.08 -22.29 14.61
CA TRP A 203 14.22 -22.42 15.78
C TRP A 203 13.04 -23.34 15.50
N PHE A 204 12.43 -23.21 14.32
CA PHE A 204 11.37 -24.10 13.89
C PHE A 204 11.89 -25.54 13.70
N LYS A 205 13.02 -25.70 13.00
CA LYS A 205 13.63 -27.00 12.72
C LYS A 205 14.06 -27.75 13.99
N LEU A 206 14.57 -27.03 15.00
CA LEU A 206 14.95 -27.57 16.30
C LEU A 206 13.74 -28.06 17.10
N THR A 207 12.64 -27.30 17.07
CA THR A 207 11.40 -27.65 17.80
C THR A 207 10.66 -28.83 17.16
N SER A 208 10.83 -29.03 15.84
CA SER A 208 10.22 -30.15 15.11
C SER A 208 11.00 -31.47 15.16
N LYS A 209 12.18 -31.52 15.80
CA LYS A 209 12.90 -32.78 16.01
C LYS A 209 12.25 -33.56 17.17
N PRO A 210 11.88 -34.85 16.98
CA PRO A 210 11.38 -35.66 18.09
C PRO A 210 12.46 -35.79 19.19
N PRO A 211 12.07 -36.02 20.46
CA PRO A 211 13.02 -36.26 21.53
C PRO A 211 13.97 -37.37 21.11
N THR A 212 15.28 -37.13 21.22
CA THR A 212 16.27 -38.19 21.04
C THR A 212 16.01 -39.24 22.10
N GLU A 213 15.65 -40.45 21.69
CA GLU A 213 15.55 -41.61 22.57
C GLU A 213 16.90 -41.75 23.29
N PRO A 214 16.93 -41.87 24.63
CA PRO A 214 18.19 -42.09 25.33
C PRO A 214 18.78 -43.42 24.85
N ASP A 215 20.03 -43.38 24.37
CA ASP A 215 20.79 -44.54 23.92
C ASP A 215 20.70 -45.68 24.96
N GLN A 216 19.80 -46.63 24.73
CA GLN A 216 19.82 -47.91 25.43
C GLN A 216 21.06 -48.66 24.94
N HIS A 217 22.11 -48.61 25.77
CA HIS A 217 23.27 -49.48 25.67
C HIS A 217 22.81 -50.92 25.44
N SER A 218 23.08 -51.43 24.25
CA SER A 218 22.91 -52.84 23.89
C SER A 218 24.07 -53.67 24.50
N PRO A 219 23.84 -54.95 24.81
CA PRO A 219 24.65 -55.71 25.77
C PRO A 219 26.02 -56.09 25.22
N ILE A 220 27.03 -56.06 26.10
CA ILE A 220 28.37 -56.57 25.82
C ILE A 220 28.27 -58.09 25.64
N SER A 221 28.29 -58.55 24.40
CA SER A 221 28.68 -59.92 24.04
C SER A 221 30.19 -59.95 23.86
N GLY A 222 30.88 -60.68 24.73
CA GLY A 222 32.32 -60.87 24.68
C GLY A 222 32.71 -62.16 25.38
N ASN A 223 32.53 -63.29 24.69
CA ASN A 223 33.28 -64.51 24.98
C ASN A 223 34.76 -64.29 24.62
N ASN A 224 35.66 -64.63 25.54
CA ASN A 224 36.90 -65.40 25.32
C ASN A 224 37.76 -65.33 26.61
N TYR A 225 37.76 -66.40 27.40
CA TYR A 225 38.89 -67.32 27.67
C TYR A 225 38.41 -68.47 28.56
#